data_AF-A0A2E2JCJ3-F1
#
_entry.id   AF-A0A2E2JCJ3-F1
#
_cell.length_a   1.000
_cell.length_b   1.000
_cell.length_c   1.000
_cell.angle_alpha   90.00
_cell.angle_beta   90.00
_cell.angle_gamma   90.00
#
_symmetry.space_group_name_H-M   'P 1'
#
loop_
_entity.id
_entity.type
_entity.pdbx_description
1 polymer ?
#
loop_
_entity_poly.entity_id
_entity_poly.type
_entity_poly.pdbx_seq_one_letter_code
_entity_poly.pdbx_strand_id
1 'polypeptide(L)'
;MQVVSIISTKGGVGKTTTAANLGGFAADAGLSVLLLDLDVQPTLSSYFELGARAPAGIYELLAFNEQDIERLVSRTTIAGLDLVLSNDDKGQLNTLLLHAPDGRLRLRNLLPTFRAHYDLILIDTQGARSVLLEMAVLASDLAVSPVTPEILAAREFRRGTLQLMRDIAPYQRLGITTPPLRLLINRVHPVSSNARLIQQALRDLFQSEPGIAVLDTSIPAIEAYPRASTQALPVHRVEQRRPTGRTTPAAFDTMRALACELLPSWEPSFTRLKAGAHRRGGV
;
A
#
# COMPACT_ATOMS: atom_id res chain seq x y z
N MET A 1 -1.27 -0.20 -16.17
CA MET A 1 -1.93 0.03 -14.87
C MET A 1 -2.09 -1.29 -14.13
N GLN A 2 -1.43 -1.43 -12.98
CA GLN A 2 -1.64 -2.46 -11.97
C GLN A 2 -2.15 -1.78 -10.70
N VAL A 3 -3.09 -2.40 -9.99
CA VAL A 3 -3.72 -1.86 -8.78
C VAL A 3 -3.36 -2.75 -7.59
N VAL A 4 -2.73 -2.17 -6.58
CA VAL A 4 -2.33 -2.88 -5.37
C VAL A 4 -2.95 -2.20 -4.15
N SER A 5 -3.74 -2.94 -3.38
CA SER A 5 -4.23 -2.45 -2.08
C SER A 5 -3.35 -2.91 -0.94
N ILE A 6 -2.96 -1.99 -0.07
CA ILE A 6 -2.37 -2.30 1.22
C ILE A 6 -3.49 -2.35 2.25
N ILE A 7 -3.81 -3.56 2.72
CA ILE A 7 -5.00 -3.85 3.52
C ILE A 7 -4.64 -4.39 4.91
N SER A 8 -5.51 -4.16 5.88
CA SER A 8 -5.50 -4.84 7.17
C SER A 8 -6.76 -4.50 7.93
N THR A 9 -7.26 -5.45 8.72
CA THR A 9 -8.32 -5.18 9.69
C THR A 9 -7.78 -4.65 11.03
N LYS A 10 -6.48 -4.32 11.11
CA LYS A 10 -5.82 -3.79 12.30
C LYS A 10 -5.13 -2.44 12.00
N GLY A 11 -5.23 -1.52 12.95
CA GLY A 11 -4.46 -0.27 12.97
C GLY A 11 -2.97 -0.50 13.26
N GLY A 12 -2.12 0.43 12.83
CA GLY A 12 -0.71 0.45 13.25
C GLY A 12 0.22 -0.64 12.68
N VAL A 13 -0.25 -1.51 11.78
CA VAL A 13 0.60 -2.55 11.14
C VAL A 13 1.52 -2.02 10.04
N GLY A 14 1.46 -0.72 9.75
CA GLY A 14 2.33 -0.04 8.76
C GLY A 14 1.81 -0.05 7.32
N LYS A 15 0.48 -0.01 7.11
CA LYS A 15 -0.15 0.08 5.78
C LYS A 15 0.28 1.33 5.01
N THR A 16 -0.02 2.51 5.55
CA THR A 16 0.36 3.81 5.00
C THR A 16 1.85 3.92 4.74
N THR A 17 2.68 3.49 5.70
CA THR A 17 4.13 3.48 5.53
C THR A 17 4.56 2.58 4.37
N THR A 18 3.92 1.42 4.20
CA THR A 18 4.23 0.51 3.08
C THR A 18 3.78 1.12 1.75
N ALA A 19 2.56 1.65 1.67
CA ALA A 19 2.02 2.29 0.48
C ALA A 19 2.89 3.48 0.02
N ALA A 20 3.19 4.41 0.93
CA ALA A 20 4.00 5.59 0.63
C ALA A 20 5.41 5.22 0.15
N ASN A 21 6.08 4.28 0.84
CA ASN A 21 7.46 3.93 0.51
C ASN A 21 7.58 3.07 -0.74
N LEU A 22 6.66 2.13 -0.97
CA LEU A 22 6.61 1.38 -2.22
C LEU A 22 6.31 2.31 -3.41
N GLY A 23 5.36 3.24 -3.24
CA GLY A 23 4.99 4.21 -4.28
C GLY A 23 6.14 5.15 -4.63
N GLY A 24 6.78 5.74 -3.62
CA GLY A 24 7.95 6.59 -3.84
C GLY A 24 9.13 5.85 -4.46
N PHE A 25 9.35 4.58 -4.10
CA PHE A 25 10.38 3.75 -4.72
C PHE A 25 10.06 3.45 -6.20
N ALA A 26 8.82 3.08 -6.51
CA ALA A 26 8.38 2.80 -7.87
C ALA A 26 8.45 4.07 -8.76
N ALA A 27 8.07 5.23 -8.23
CA ALA A 27 8.20 6.51 -8.93
C ALA A 27 9.66 6.84 -9.26
N ASP A 28 10.57 6.69 -8.29
CA ASP A 28 12.02 6.88 -8.52
C ASP A 28 12.61 5.86 -9.52
N ALA A 29 11.97 4.70 -9.68
CA ALA A 29 12.34 3.71 -10.68
C ALA A 29 11.75 4.00 -12.08
N GLY A 30 11.03 5.12 -12.23
CA GLY A 30 10.52 5.61 -13.51
C GLY A 30 9.08 5.20 -13.85
N LEU A 31 8.32 4.66 -12.89
CA LEU A 31 6.89 4.39 -13.08
C LEU A 31 6.08 5.66 -12.80
N SER A 32 4.96 5.83 -13.51
CA SER A 32 3.93 6.81 -13.13
C SER A 32 3.02 6.18 -12.06
N VAL A 33 3.03 6.72 -10.84
CA VAL A 33 2.39 6.14 -9.66
C VAL A 33 1.31 7.06 -9.10
N LEU A 34 0.12 6.50 -8.84
CA LEU A 34 -0.96 7.17 -8.12
C LEU A 34 -1.19 6.50 -6.77
N LEU A 35 -1.24 7.30 -5.71
CA LEU A 35 -1.65 6.90 -4.38
C LEU A 35 -3.12 7.27 -4.15
N LEU A 36 -3.91 6.36 -3.57
CA LEU A 36 -5.28 6.62 -3.14
C LEU A 36 -5.38 6.42 -1.62
N ASP A 37 -5.75 7.48 -0.90
CA ASP A 37 -5.93 7.43 0.56
C ASP A 37 -7.41 7.22 0.93
N LEU A 38 -7.82 5.99 1.23
CA LEU A 38 -9.20 5.68 1.63
C LEU A 38 -9.37 5.63 3.16
N ASP A 39 -8.42 6.17 3.93
CA ASP A 39 -8.55 6.28 5.39
C ASP A 39 -9.23 7.61 5.75
N VAL A 40 -10.24 7.54 6.62
CA VAL A 40 -10.87 8.74 7.22
C VAL A 40 -9.85 9.54 8.03
N GLN A 41 -8.80 8.88 8.53
CA GLN A 41 -7.62 9.53 9.10
C GLN A 41 -6.53 9.67 8.02
N PRO A 42 -6.40 10.85 7.38
CA PRO A 42 -5.74 11.03 6.09
C PRO A 42 -4.20 11.06 6.21
N THR A 43 -3.62 9.97 6.74
CA THR A 43 -2.19 9.86 7.05
C THR A 43 -1.36 9.80 5.77
N LEU A 44 -1.85 9.12 4.72
CA LEU A 44 -1.15 9.06 3.44
C LEU A 44 -1.20 10.42 2.72
N SER A 45 -2.36 11.08 2.79
CA SER A 45 -2.61 12.43 2.25
C SER A 45 -1.64 13.49 2.78
N SER A 46 -1.07 13.26 3.97
CA SER A 46 -0.11 14.16 4.63
C SER A 46 1.32 13.61 4.64
N TYR A 47 1.59 12.48 3.99
CA TYR A 47 2.90 11.81 4.05
C TYR A 47 3.97 12.52 3.21
N PHE A 48 3.57 13.06 2.06
CA PHE A 48 4.45 13.78 1.14
C PHE A 48 4.01 15.23 1.02
N GLU A 49 4.96 16.13 0.80
CA GLU A 49 4.64 17.52 0.46
C GLU A 49 3.95 17.57 -0.90
N LEU A 50 2.95 18.45 -1.02
CA LEU A 50 2.23 18.70 -2.27
C LEU A 50 2.84 19.89 -3.00
N GLY A 51 3.19 19.71 -4.27
CA GLY A 51 3.52 20.81 -5.18
C GLY A 51 2.28 21.51 -5.73
N ALA A 52 1.18 20.75 -5.89
CA ALA A 52 -0.12 21.29 -6.27
C ALA A 52 -1.23 20.46 -5.65
N ARG A 53 -2.22 21.13 -5.04
CA ARG A 53 -3.37 20.49 -4.43
C ARG A 53 -4.58 20.59 -5.36
N ALA A 54 -5.22 19.45 -5.61
CA ALA A 54 -6.45 19.38 -6.38
C ALA A 54 -7.66 19.84 -5.55
N PRO A 55 -8.71 20.38 -6.20
CA PRO A 55 -9.91 20.87 -5.51
C PRO A 55 -10.80 19.76 -4.93
N ALA A 56 -10.66 18.51 -5.38
CA ALA A 56 -11.45 17.36 -4.95
C ALA A 56 -10.56 16.18 -4.49
N GLY A 57 -11.18 15.14 -3.94
CA GLY A 57 -10.51 13.96 -3.41
C GLY A 57 -11.37 12.70 -3.48
N ILE A 58 -11.10 11.77 -2.56
CA ILE A 58 -11.79 10.48 -2.50
C ILE A 58 -13.30 10.61 -2.27
N TYR A 59 -13.74 11.65 -1.57
CA TYR A 59 -15.16 11.91 -1.38
C TYR A 59 -15.86 12.15 -2.71
N GLU A 60 -15.39 13.09 -3.53
CA GLU A 60 -16.02 13.38 -4.82
C GLU A 60 -15.92 12.20 -5.80
N LEU A 61 -14.77 11.51 -5.81
CA LEU A 61 -14.57 10.30 -6.61
C LEU A 61 -15.66 9.27 -6.31
N LEU A 62 -15.93 8.99 -5.04
CA LEU A 62 -16.81 7.87 -4.64
C LEU A 62 -18.28 8.25 -4.43
N ALA A 63 -18.56 9.46 -3.95
CA ALA A 63 -19.91 9.93 -3.68
C ALA A 63 -20.59 10.49 -4.95
N PHE A 64 -19.81 11.16 -5.81
CA PHE A 64 -20.33 11.82 -7.01
C PHE A 64 -19.86 11.19 -8.33
N ASN A 65 -19.09 10.10 -8.27
CA ASN A 65 -18.50 9.46 -9.44
C ASN A 65 -17.69 10.44 -10.31
N GLU A 66 -17.03 11.42 -9.67
CA GLU A 66 -16.13 12.35 -10.35
C GLU A 66 -15.01 11.57 -11.05
N GLN A 67 -14.70 11.97 -12.29
CA GLN A 67 -13.72 11.31 -13.15
C GLN A 67 -12.74 12.32 -13.78
N ASP A 68 -12.92 13.61 -13.55
CA ASP A 68 -11.94 14.60 -13.99
C ASP A 68 -10.66 14.50 -13.14
N ILE A 69 -9.61 14.01 -13.77
CA ILE A 69 -8.29 13.81 -13.15
C ILE A 69 -7.72 15.12 -12.64
N GLU A 70 -7.90 16.23 -13.35
CA GLU A 70 -7.36 17.54 -12.94
C GLU A 70 -8.05 18.06 -11.67
N ARG A 71 -9.27 17.59 -11.40
CA ARG A 71 -10.00 17.90 -10.16
C ARG A 71 -9.62 16.99 -9.00
N LEU A 72 -9.26 15.74 -9.28
CA LEU A 72 -9.04 14.69 -8.27
C LEU A 72 -7.59 14.53 -7.82
N VAL A 73 -6.64 14.76 -8.72
CA VAL A 73 -5.24 14.35 -8.51
C VAL A 73 -4.38 15.52 -8.04
N SER A 74 -3.89 15.40 -6.81
CA SER A 74 -2.87 16.30 -6.27
C SER A 74 -1.48 15.81 -6.65
N ARG A 75 -0.58 16.75 -6.98
CA ARG A 75 0.81 16.45 -7.36
C ARG A 75 1.71 16.57 -6.14
N THR A 76 2.49 15.53 -5.86
CA THR A 76 3.50 15.59 -4.78
C THR A 76 4.76 16.32 -5.26
N THR A 77 5.68 16.64 -4.35
CA THR A 77 7.02 17.14 -4.70
C THR A 77 7.94 16.05 -5.28
N ILE A 78 7.47 14.79 -5.35
CA ILE A 78 8.18 13.66 -5.92
C ILE A 78 7.71 13.46 -7.35
N ALA A 79 8.62 13.65 -8.31
CA ALA A 79 8.32 13.44 -9.73
C ALA A 79 7.82 12.00 -9.99
N GLY A 80 6.74 11.89 -10.77
CA GLY A 80 6.11 10.61 -11.10
C GLY A 80 5.25 10.01 -9.98
N LEU A 81 5.04 10.73 -8.88
CA LEU A 81 4.20 10.30 -7.77
C LEU A 81 3.09 11.33 -7.50
N ASP A 82 1.86 10.90 -7.72
CA ASP A 82 0.66 11.70 -7.47
C ASP A 82 -0.26 11.03 -6.44
N LEU A 83 -1.26 11.78 -5.96
CA LEU A 83 -2.08 11.38 -4.82
C LEU A 83 -3.52 11.91 -4.95
N VAL A 84 -4.51 11.04 -4.78
CA VAL A 84 -5.89 11.45 -4.49
C VAL A 84 -6.06 11.47 -2.97
N LEU A 85 -6.34 12.65 -2.44
CA LEU A 85 -6.40 12.90 -1.01
C LEU A 85 -7.71 12.35 -0.42
N SER A 86 -7.62 11.82 0.80
CA SER A 86 -8.80 11.61 1.62
C SER A 86 -9.32 12.95 2.12
N ASN A 87 -10.61 13.19 1.91
CA ASN A 87 -11.33 14.38 2.34
C ASN A 87 -12.72 14.05 2.93
N ASP A 88 -12.93 12.81 3.38
CA ASP A 88 -14.15 12.37 4.06
C ASP A 88 -14.10 12.63 5.57
N ASP A 89 -13.91 13.88 5.98
CA ASP A 89 -13.73 14.27 7.39
C ASP A 89 -14.88 13.83 8.31
N LYS A 90 -16.06 13.59 7.73
CA LYS A 90 -17.29 13.17 8.42
C LYS A 90 -17.51 11.66 8.39
N GLY A 91 -16.65 10.89 7.71
CA GLY A 91 -16.79 9.42 7.59
C GLY A 91 -18.07 8.96 6.89
N GLN A 92 -18.63 9.78 6.00
CA GLN A 92 -19.93 9.56 5.37
C GLN A 92 -19.87 8.49 4.27
N LEU A 93 -18.70 8.27 3.67
CA LEU A 93 -18.55 7.34 2.56
C LEU A 93 -18.91 5.91 2.96
N ASN A 94 -18.60 5.51 4.20
CA ASN A 94 -18.95 4.17 4.67
C ASN A 94 -20.46 3.92 4.61
N THR A 95 -21.26 4.84 5.15
CA THR A 95 -22.72 4.72 5.11
C THR A 95 -23.25 4.81 3.68
N LEU A 96 -22.76 5.77 2.89
CA LEU A 96 -23.17 5.95 1.49
C LEU A 96 -22.94 4.67 0.68
N LEU A 97 -21.74 4.10 0.76
CA LEU A 97 -21.36 2.92 -0.02
C LEU A 97 -22.03 1.63 0.49
N LEU A 98 -22.38 1.55 1.77
CA LEU A 98 -23.16 0.41 2.29
C LEU A 98 -24.58 0.36 1.71
N HIS A 99 -25.18 1.52 1.44
CA HIS A 99 -26.54 1.62 0.90
C HIS A 99 -26.58 1.73 -0.63
N ALA A 100 -25.44 2.02 -1.28
CA ALA A 100 -25.33 2.05 -2.72
C ALA A 100 -25.34 0.62 -3.31
N PRO A 101 -26.18 0.32 -4.33
CA PRO A 101 -26.23 -1.01 -4.96
C PRO A 101 -24.88 -1.52 -5.48
N ASP A 102 -24.05 -0.62 -5.99
CA ASP A 102 -22.73 -0.90 -6.51
C ASP A 102 -21.61 -0.43 -5.58
N GLY A 103 -21.90 -0.07 -4.32
CA GLY A 103 -20.92 0.54 -3.42
C GLY A 103 -19.63 -0.27 -3.22
N ARG A 104 -19.73 -1.60 -3.17
CA ARG A 104 -18.57 -2.52 -3.11
C ARG A 104 -17.77 -2.61 -4.42
N LEU A 105 -18.37 -2.21 -5.54
CA LEU A 105 -17.78 -2.24 -6.89
C LEU A 105 -17.45 -0.83 -7.42
N ARG A 106 -17.79 0.21 -6.66
CA ARG A 106 -17.70 1.62 -7.04
C ARG A 106 -16.30 1.98 -7.53
N LEU A 107 -15.28 1.75 -6.70
CA LEU A 107 -13.89 2.04 -7.08
C LEU A 107 -13.44 1.24 -8.30
N ARG A 108 -13.76 -0.06 -8.37
CA ARG A 108 -13.43 -0.92 -9.52
C ARG A 108 -13.93 -0.33 -10.84
N ASN A 109 -15.14 0.24 -10.83
CA ASN A 109 -15.76 0.84 -12.01
C ASN A 109 -15.17 2.22 -12.37
N LEU A 110 -14.60 2.93 -11.39
CA LEU A 110 -14.04 4.28 -11.58
C LEU A 110 -12.53 4.28 -11.91
N LEU A 111 -11.78 3.27 -11.46
CA LEU A 111 -10.34 3.13 -11.72
C LEU A 111 -9.93 3.19 -13.21
N PRO A 112 -10.73 2.72 -14.20
CA PRO A 112 -10.35 2.83 -15.61
C PRO A 112 -10.00 4.25 -16.08
N THR A 113 -10.57 5.27 -15.44
CA THR A 113 -10.26 6.70 -15.68
C THR A 113 -8.76 6.99 -15.59
N PHE A 114 -8.05 6.36 -14.65
CA PHE A 114 -6.63 6.59 -14.40
C PHE A 114 -5.70 5.79 -15.33
N ARG A 115 -6.25 4.87 -16.13
CA ARG A 115 -5.46 3.86 -16.86
C ARG A 115 -4.49 4.43 -17.88
N ALA A 116 -4.83 5.56 -18.50
CA ALA A 116 -3.99 6.23 -19.49
C ALA A 116 -2.82 7.02 -18.85
N HIS A 117 -2.86 7.25 -17.54
CA HIS A 117 -1.96 8.17 -16.85
C HIS A 117 -0.98 7.46 -15.90
N TYR A 118 -1.33 6.27 -15.40
CA TYR A 118 -0.56 5.61 -14.37
C TYR A 118 -0.25 4.13 -14.68
N ASP A 119 0.99 3.77 -14.39
CA ASP A 119 1.47 2.40 -14.43
C ASP A 119 1.01 1.61 -13.21
N LEU A 120 1.01 2.26 -12.04
CA LEU A 120 0.75 1.66 -10.73
C LEU A 120 -0.20 2.53 -9.91
N ILE A 121 -1.21 1.92 -9.31
CA ILE A 121 -2.06 2.53 -8.29
C ILE A 121 -1.87 1.78 -6.98
N LEU A 122 -1.55 2.51 -5.91
CA LEU A 122 -1.49 1.98 -4.55
C LEU A 122 -2.64 2.53 -3.71
N ILE A 123 -3.45 1.65 -3.16
CA ILE A 123 -4.59 2.01 -2.31
C ILE A 123 -4.22 1.77 -0.85
N ASP A 124 -4.24 2.82 -0.04
CA ASP A 124 -4.16 2.72 1.42
C ASP A 124 -5.56 2.79 2.02
N THR A 125 -5.78 2.01 3.06
CA THR A 125 -7.11 1.81 3.65
C THR A 125 -7.05 1.97 5.16
N GLN A 126 -8.20 2.21 5.78
CA GLN A 126 -8.28 2.22 7.23
C GLN A 126 -7.92 0.86 7.85
N GLY A 127 -7.31 0.88 9.04
CA GLY A 127 -7.01 -0.32 9.83
C GLY A 127 -8.22 -0.95 10.53
N ALA A 128 -9.36 -1.02 9.84
CA ALA A 128 -10.61 -1.53 10.35
C ALA A 128 -11.40 -2.19 9.21
N ARG A 129 -12.25 -3.15 9.55
CA ARG A 129 -13.13 -3.75 8.57
C ARG A 129 -14.24 -2.76 8.19
N SER A 130 -14.40 -2.50 6.90
CA SER A 130 -15.40 -1.57 6.37
C SER A 130 -15.76 -1.91 4.91
N VAL A 131 -16.80 -1.27 4.37
CA VAL A 131 -17.14 -1.39 2.95
C VAL A 131 -16.05 -0.80 2.05
N LEU A 132 -15.34 0.24 2.52
CA LEU A 132 -14.18 0.82 1.81
C LEU A 132 -13.06 -0.23 1.66
N LEU A 133 -12.81 -1.02 2.70
CA LEU A 133 -11.82 -2.10 2.64
C LEU A 133 -12.25 -3.20 1.66
N GLU A 134 -13.52 -3.63 1.70
CA GLU A 134 -14.09 -4.61 0.75
C GLU A 134 -13.96 -4.11 -0.70
N MET A 135 -14.32 -2.85 -0.93
CA MET A 135 -14.25 -2.19 -2.23
C MET A 135 -12.82 -2.08 -2.76
N ALA A 136 -11.85 -1.69 -1.91
CA ALA A 136 -10.44 -1.63 -2.27
C ALA A 136 -9.92 -2.99 -2.75
N VAL A 137 -10.25 -4.07 -2.04
CA VAL A 137 -9.86 -5.42 -2.43
C VAL A 137 -10.50 -5.84 -3.76
N LEU A 138 -11.80 -5.59 -3.96
CA LEU A 138 -12.50 -5.95 -5.20
C LEU A 138 -12.04 -5.13 -6.43
N ALA A 139 -11.42 -3.97 -6.18
CA ALA A 139 -10.84 -3.11 -7.20
C ALA A 139 -9.37 -3.44 -7.54
N SER A 140 -8.72 -4.31 -6.77
CA SER A 140 -7.27 -4.57 -6.89
C SER A 140 -6.92 -5.79 -7.71
N ASP A 141 -5.76 -5.74 -8.36
CA ASP A 141 -5.11 -6.90 -8.98
C ASP A 141 -4.28 -7.70 -7.95
N LEU A 142 -3.83 -7.03 -6.88
CA LEU A 142 -3.04 -7.62 -5.80
C LEU A 142 -3.43 -6.99 -4.47
N ALA A 143 -3.56 -7.81 -3.43
CA ALA A 143 -3.72 -7.34 -2.06
C ALA A 143 -2.47 -7.66 -1.24
N VAL A 144 -1.98 -6.70 -0.46
CA VAL A 144 -0.85 -6.88 0.45
C VAL A 144 -1.31 -6.57 1.86
N SER A 145 -1.10 -7.50 2.78
CA SER A 145 -1.43 -7.32 4.20
C SER A 145 -0.18 -7.33 5.06
N PRO A 146 0.25 -6.17 5.59
CA PRO A 146 1.29 -6.10 6.60
C PRO A 146 0.85 -6.79 7.90
N VAL A 147 1.74 -7.57 8.49
CA VAL A 147 1.56 -8.22 9.80
C VAL A 147 2.79 -8.01 10.67
N THR A 148 2.60 -7.69 11.95
CA THR A 148 3.72 -7.62 12.90
C THR A 148 4.18 -9.03 13.29
N PRO A 149 5.46 -9.23 13.65
CA PRO A 149 5.99 -10.54 14.05
C PRO A 149 5.55 -10.90 15.48
N GLU A 150 4.23 -11.06 15.65
CA GLU A 150 3.58 -11.42 16.92
C GLU A 150 2.53 -12.53 16.65
N ILE A 151 2.46 -13.54 17.51
CA ILE A 151 1.49 -14.65 17.35
C ILE A 151 0.04 -14.14 17.38
N LEU A 152 -0.24 -13.11 18.17
CA LEU A 152 -1.57 -12.50 18.22
C LEU A 152 -1.97 -11.89 16.87
N ALA A 153 -1.01 -11.28 16.15
CA ALA A 153 -1.24 -10.71 14.82
C ALA A 153 -1.66 -11.80 13.81
N ALA A 154 -1.12 -13.02 13.92
CA ALA A 154 -1.54 -14.15 13.10
C ALA A 154 -3.01 -14.52 13.31
N ARG A 155 -3.47 -14.54 14.57
CA ARG A 155 -4.86 -14.83 14.93
C ARG A 155 -5.81 -13.74 14.45
N GLU A 156 -5.43 -12.47 14.62
CA GLU A 156 -6.19 -11.32 14.16
C GLU A 156 -6.32 -11.31 12.64
N PHE A 157 -5.24 -11.61 11.91
CA PHE A 157 -5.27 -11.75 10.46
C PHE A 157 -6.26 -12.83 10.00
N ARG A 158 -6.24 -14.02 10.63
CA ARG A 158 -7.19 -15.10 10.29
C ARG A 158 -8.65 -14.71 10.56
N ARG A 159 -8.92 -14.00 11.66
CA ARG A 159 -10.29 -13.61 12.03
C ARG A 159 -10.81 -12.42 11.22
N GLY A 160 -9.93 -11.49 10.87
CA GLY A 160 -10.28 -10.26 10.18
C GLY A 160 -10.08 -10.41 8.67
N THR A 161 -8.83 -10.35 8.21
CA THR A 161 -8.49 -10.33 6.78
C THR A 161 -8.96 -11.57 6.03
N LEU A 162 -8.83 -12.78 6.59
CA LEU A 162 -9.32 -13.98 5.88
C LEU A 162 -10.83 -14.08 5.84
N GLN A 163 -11.50 -13.62 6.89
CA GLN A 163 -12.95 -13.55 6.88
C GLN A 163 -13.44 -12.55 5.84
N LEU A 164 -12.79 -11.38 5.74
CA LEU A 164 -13.04 -10.41 4.67
C LEU A 164 -12.92 -11.06 3.28
N MET A 165 -11.83 -11.78 3.00
CA MET A 165 -11.64 -12.46 1.70
C MET A 165 -12.74 -13.47 1.41
N ARG A 166 -13.21 -14.22 2.42
CA ARG A 166 -14.33 -15.18 2.28
C ARG A 166 -15.65 -14.46 2.02
N ASP A 167 -15.90 -13.34 2.69
CA ASP A 167 -17.14 -12.59 2.59
C ASP A 167 -17.30 -11.93 1.21
N ILE A 168 -16.19 -11.58 0.54
CA ILE A 168 -16.19 -11.06 -0.83
C ILE A 168 -16.05 -12.15 -1.90
N ALA A 169 -15.73 -13.40 -1.54
CA ALA A 169 -15.59 -14.50 -2.51
C ALA A 169 -16.84 -14.74 -3.39
N PRO A 170 -18.10 -14.54 -2.92
CA PRO A 170 -19.29 -14.67 -3.77
C PRO A 170 -19.29 -13.78 -5.02
N TYR A 171 -18.55 -12.67 -5.03
CA TYR A 171 -18.41 -11.81 -6.22
C TYR A 171 -17.75 -12.53 -7.42
N GLN A 172 -17.03 -13.63 -7.18
CA GLN A 172 -16.52 -14.49 -8.26
C GLN A 172 -17.63 -15.05 -9.14
N ARG A 173 -18.83 -15.30 -8.58
CA ARG A 173 -20.01 -15.76 -9.34
C ARG A 173 -20.53 -14.69 -10.32
N LEU A 174 -20.12 -13.44 -10.13
CA LEU A 174 -20.41 -12.31 -11.00
C LEU A 174 -19.25 -12.00 -11.95
N GLY A 175 -18.26 -12.90 -12.05
CA GLY A 175 -17.07 -12.71 -12.91
C GLY A 175 -16.01 -11.79 -12.30
N ILE A 176 -16.10 -11.46 -11.01
CA ILE A 176 -15.12 -10.60 -10.32
C ILE A 176 -14.17 -11.48 -9.51
N THR A 177 -12.96 -11.65 -10.03
CA THR A 177 -11.90 -12.40 -9.36
C THR A 177 -11.39 -11.61 -8.15
N THR A 178 -11.30 -12.27 -7.00
CA THR A 178 -10.63 -11.73 -5.81
C THR A 178 -9.12 -11.76 -6.02
N PRO A 179 -8.38 -10.69 -5.68
CA PRO A 179 -6.93 -10.67 -5.88
C PRO A 179 -6.22 -11.70 -4.99
N PRO A 180 -5.06 -12.23 -5.43
CA PRO A 180 -4.17 -12.96 -4.54
C PRO A 180 -3.74 -12.07 -3.36
N LEU A 181 -3.58 -12.69 -2.19
CA LEU A 181 -3.20 -12.00 -0.96
C LEU A 181 -1.74 -12.30 -0.60
N ARG A 182 -0.92 -11.26 -0.50
CA ARG A 182 0.48 -11.35 -0.06
C ARG A 182 0.63 -10.86 1.37
N LEU A 183 1.22 -11.69 2.22
CA LEU A 183 1.52 -11.35 3.60
C LEU A 183 2.91 -10.73 3.71
N LEU A 184 2.98 -9.48 4.17
CA LEU A 184 4.24 -8.77 4.40
C LEU A 184 4.56 -8.76 5.89
N ILE A 185 5.62 -9.44 6.30
CA ILE A 185 6.07 -9.36 7.70
C ILE A 185 6.74 -8.00 7.91
N ASN A 186 6.16 -7.17 8.77
CA ASN A 186 6.55 -5.78 9.00
C ASN A 186 7.06 -5.56 10.42
N ARG A 187 7.97 -4.58 10.61
CA ARG A 187 8.58 -4.22 11.90
C ARG A 187 9.35 -5.36 12.56
N VAL A 188 10.18 -6.03 11.78
CA VAL A 188 11.05 -7.11 12.28
C VAL A 188 12.20 -6.52 13.08
N HIS A 189 12.26 -6.84 14.37
CA HIS A 189 13.38 -6.45 15.22
C HIS A 189 14.65 -7.26 14.90
N PRO A 190 15.79 -6.62 14.57
CA PRO A 190 16.99 -7.29 14.06
C PRO A 190 17.63 -8.33 14.98
N VAL A 191 17.53 -8.15 16.30
CA VAL A 191 18.28 -8.93 17.32
C VAL A 191 17.34 -9.70 18.23
N SER A 192 16.32 -10.35 17.66
CA SER A 192 15.39 -11.18 18.44
C SER A 192 15.35 -12.60 17.88
N SER A 193 15.86 -13.57 18.65
CA SER A 193 15.67 -15.00 18.37
C SER A 193 14.19 -15.35 18.29
N ASN A 194 13.38 -14.70 19.14
CA ASN A 194 11.92 -14.80 19.11
C ASN A 194 11.33 -14.28 17.79
N ALA A 195 11.83 -13.18 17.23
CA ALA A 195 11.34 -12.65 15.95
C ALA A 195 11.57 -13.63 14.80
N ARG A 196 12.73 -14.31 14.75
CA ARG A 196 13.01 -15.36 13.74
C ARG A 196 12.07 -16.56 13.88
N LEU A 197 11.84 -17.03 15.11
CA LEU A 197 10.90 -18.12 15.37
C LEU A 197 9.48 -17.75 14.98
N ILE A 198 9.03 -16.52 15.31
CA ILE A 198 7.69 -16.05 14.96
C ILE A 198 7.55 -15.87 13.45
N GLN A 199 8.58 -15.38 12.76
CA GLN A 199 8.59 -15.32 11.29
C GLN A 199 8.41 -16.69 10.65
N GLN A 200 9.16 -17.69 11.12
CA GLN A 200 9.03 -19.05 10.63
C GLN A 200 7.63 -19.61 10.92
N ALA A 201 7.13 -19.43 12.15
CA ALA A 201 5.79 -19.87 12.51
C ALA A 201 4.69 -19.20 11.66
N LEU A 202 4.83 -17.92 11.32
CA LEU A 202 3.92 -17.23 10.39
C LEU A 202 4.00 -17.83 8.99
N ARG A 203 5.20 -18.10 8.47
CA ARG A 203 5.38 -18.76 7.17
C ARG A 203 4.72 -20.14 7.14
N ASP A 204 4.99 -20.96 8.15
CA ASP A 204 4.44 -22.32 8.26
C ASP A 204 2.92 -22.29 8.38
N LEU A 205 2.36 -21.37 9.18
CA LEU A 205 0.91 -21.24 9.39
C LEU A 205 0.16 -20.90 8.10
N PHE A 206 0.75 -20.07 7.23
CA PHE A 206 0.08 -19.61 6.01
C PHE A 206 0.50 -20.38 4.76
N GLN A 207 1.48 -21.27 4.83
CA GLN A 207 1.94 -22.09 3.70
C GLN A 207 0.81 -22.95 3.11
N SER A 208 -0.12 -23.40 3.95
CA SER A 208 -1.24 -24.27 3.53
C SER A 208 -2.55 -23.53 3.24
N GLU A 209 -2.60 -22.20 3.40
CA GLU A 209 -3.83 -21.43 3.20
C GLU A 209 -3.96 -21.01 1.71
N PRO A 210 -4.94 -21.53 0.95
CA PRO A 210 -5.05 -21.27 -0.48
C PRO A 210 -5.24 -19.79 -0.80
N GLY A 211 -4.54 -19.30 -1.82
CA GLY A 211 -4.64 -17.90 -2.27
C GLY A 211 -3.86 -16.90 -1.42
N ILE A 212 -3.12 -17.38 -0.41
CA ILE A 212 -2.22 -16.57 0.41
C ILE A 212 -0.77 -17.00 0.15
N ALA A 213 0.12 -16.03 0.05
CA ALA A 213 1.55 -16.29 0.09
C ALA A 213 2.26 -15.30 1.01
N VAL A 214 3.16 -15.80 1.85
CA VAL A 214 4.04 -14.94 2.67
C VAL A 214 5.21 -14.50 1.80
N LEU A 215 5.49 -13.19 1.83
CA LEU A 215 6.62 -12.63 1.09
C LEU A 215 7.95 -13.04 1.74
N ASP A 216 8.95 -13.29 0.92
CA ASP A 216 10.34 -13.49 1.34
C ASP A 216 10.92 -12.22 1.94
N THR A 217 10.58 -11.08 1.36
CA THR A 217 10.95 -9.77 1.91
C THR A 217 10.23 -9.49 3.22
N SER A 218 10.96 -8.97 4.20
CA SER A 218 10.40 -8.45 5.44
C SER A 218 10.92 -7.04 5.73
N ILE A 219 10.09 -6.22 6.36
CA ILE A 219 10.45 -4.83 6.69
C ILE A 219 11.09 -4.77 8.08
N PRO A 220 12.33 -4.29 8.22
CA PRO A 220 12.98 -4.20 9.51
C PRO A 220 12.46 -3.02 10.33
N ALA A 221 12.39 -3.19 11.65
CA ALA A 221 12.10 -2.11 12.60
C ALA A 221 13.35 -1.23 12.78
N ILE A 222 13.56 -0.27 11.89
CA ILE A 222 14.68 0.70 11.91
C ILE A 222 14.17 2.14 11.91
N GLU A 223 14.97 3.06 12.47
CA GLU A 223 14.63 4.49 12.56
C GLU A 223 14.47 5.20 11.22
N ALA A 224 14.98 4.62 10.14
CA ALA A 224 14.85 5.19 8.80
C ALA A 224 13.37 5.41 8.42
N TYR A 225 12.46 4.49 8.77
CA TYR A 225 11.05 4.61 8.39
C TYR A 225 10.30 5.75 9.10
N PRO A 226 10.37 5.91 10.44
CA PRO A 226 9.84 7.09 11.11
C PRO A 226 10.47 8.39 10.60
N ARG A 227 11.80 8.42 10.43
CA ARG A 227 12.50 9.60 9.91
C ARG A 227 12.05 9.99 8.50
N ALA A 228 11.83 9.01 7.64
CA ALA A 228 11.32 9.21 6.28
C ALA A 228 9.94 9.88 6.30
N SER A 229 9.04 9.40 7.17
CA SER A 229 7.74 10.04 7.38
C SER A 229 7.87 11.49 7.88
N THR A 230 8.76 11.75 8.85
CA THR A 230 8.99 13.11 9.36
C THR A 230 9.59 14.05 8.31
N GLN A 231 10.41 13.52 7.41
CA GLN A 231 11.05 14.29 6.35
C GLN A 231 10.20 14.42 5.09
N ALA A 232 8.99 13.84 5.06
CA ALA A 232 8.15 13.75 3.87
C ALA A 232 8.90 13.17 2.65
N LEU A 233 9.74 12.16 2.89
CA LEU A 233 10.55 11.50 1.87
C LEU A 233 10.33 9.99 1.88
N PRO A 234 10.44 9.31 0.73
CA PRO A 234 10.52 7.87 0.70
C PRO A 234 11.79 7.38 1.42
N VAL A 235 11.68 6.27 2.14
CA VAL A 235 12.71 5.72 3.03
C VAL A 235 13.98 5.34 2.27
N HIS A 236 13.88 4.94 1.01
CA HIS A 236 15.04 4.62 0.18
C HIS A 236 15.86 5.87 -0.18
N ARG A 237 15.27 7.07 -0.12
CA ARG A 237 15.99 8.33 -0.25
C ARG A 237 16.72 8.71 1.05
N VAL A 238 16.13 8.39 2.20
CA VAL A 238 16.68 8.64 3.54
C VAL A 238 17.83 7.71 3.89
N GLU A 239 17.69 6.41 3.59
CA GLU A 239 18.71 5.41 3.88
C GLU A 239 19.09 4.59 2.63
N GLN A 240 20.13 5.08 1.97
CA GLN A 240 20.65 4.54 0.71
C GLN A 240 21.66 3.41 0.90
N ARG A 241 22.35 3.40 2.05
CA ARG A 241 23.41 2.43 2.37
C ARG A 241 23.20 1.94 3.79
N ARG A 242 23.54 0.67 4.01
CA ARG A 242 23.49 0.07 5.34
C ARG A 242 24.52 0.73 6.26
N PRO A 243 24.12 1.28 7.41
CA PRO A 243 25.06 1.82 8.40
C PRO A 243 26.04 0.75 8.90
N THR A 244 27.26 1.18 9.27
CA THR A 244 28.30 0.31 9.81
C THR A 244 27.82 -0.43 11.06
N GLY A 245 28.10 -1.73 11.16
CA GLY A 245 27.71 -2.56 12.31
C GLY A 245 26.27 -3.05 12.31
N ARG A 246 25.42 -2.62 11.35
CA ARG A 246 24.04 -3.12 11.24
C ARG A 246 23.99 -4.43 10.45
N THR A 247 23.20 -5.37 10.94
CA THR A 247 22.96 -6.66 10.27
C THR A 247 21.85 -6.57 9.22
N THR A 248 20.80 -5.77 9.44
CA THR A 248 19.68 -5.63 8.49
C THR A 248 20.05 -4.84 7.23
N PRO A 249 19.46 -5.19 6.07
CA PRO A 249 19.68 -4.48 4.80
C PRO A 249 19.40 -2.97 4.88
N ALA A 250 19.94 -2.19 3.94
CA ALA A 250 19.55 -0.79 3.79
C ALA A 250 18.06 -0.68 3.47
N ALA A 251 17.39 0.40 3.89
CA ALA A 251 16.00 0.61 3.50
C ALA A 251 15.83 0.65 1.97
N PHE A 252 16.83 1.19 1.24
CA PHE A 252 16.90 1.09 -0.22
C PHE A 252 16.84 -0.35 -0.74
N ASP A 253 17.68 -1.25 -0.19
CA ASP A 253 17.72 -2.65 -0.62
C ASP A 253 16.42 -3.38 -0.26
N THR A 254 15.85 -3.09 0.90
CA THR A 254 14.57 -3.65 1.35
C THR A 254 13.42 -3.22 0.43
N MET A 255 13.34 -1.94 0.06
CA MET A 255 12.29 -1.47 -0.86
C MET A 255 12.47 -2.03 -2.26
N ARG A 256 13.71 -2.17 -2.75
CA ARG A 256 13.98 -2.83 -4.03
C ARG A 256 13.51 -4.29 -4.02
N ALA A 257 13.88 -5.05 -2.98
CA ALA A 257 13.46 -6.45 -2.86
C ALA A 257 11.93 -6.57 -2.81
N LEU A 258 11.27 -5.73 -2.00
CA LEU A 258 9.80 -5.71 -1.90
C LEU A 258 9.14 -5.38 -3.23
N ALA A 259 9.65 -4.36 -3.94
CA ALA A 259 9.12 -3.95 -5.24
C ALA A 259 9.28 -5.06 -6.29
N CYS A 260 10.46 -5.68 -6.40
CA CYS A 260 10.67 -6.79 -7.33
C CYS A 260 9.76 -7.98 -7.03
N GLU A 261 9.54 -8.29 -5.76
CA GLU A 261 8.71 -9.43 -5.34
C GLU A 261 7.21 -9.19 -5.60
N LEU A 262 6.71 -7.97 -5.35
CA LEU A 262 5.31 -7.62 -5.57
C LEU A 262 4.97 -7.30 -7.03
N LEU A 263 5.93 -6.74 -7.76
CA LEU A 263 5.74 -6.11 -9.07
C LEU A 263 6.79 -6.62 -10.09
N PRO A 264 6.88 -7.95 -10.33
CA PRO A 264 7.99 -8.56 -11.08
C PRO A 264 8.09 -8.10 -12.54
N SER A 265 6.99 -7.67 -13.15
CA SER A 265 6.98 -7.10 -14.51
C SER A 265 7.86 -5.85 -14.66
N TRP A 266 8.15 -5.14 -13.57
CA TRP A 266 8.99 -3.95 -13.55
C TRP A 266 10.35 -4.18 -12.84
N GLU A 267 10.72 -5.42 -12.54
CA GLU A 267 12.03 -5.76 -11.97
C GLU A 267 13.22 -5.12 -12.73
N PRO A 268 13.26 -5.07 -14.07
CA PRO A 268 14.33 -4.39 -14.79
C PRO A 268 14.45 -2.89 -14.47
N SER A 269 13.34 -2.22 -14.17
CA SER A 269 13.35 -0.81 -13.77
C SER A 269 13.84 -0.65 -12.33
N PHE A 270 13.37 -1.49 -11.41
CA PHE A 270 13.79 -1.46 -10.00
C PHE A 270 15.27 -1.81 -9.81
N THR A 271 15.80 -2.74 -10.60
CA THR A 271 17.22 -3.14 -10.54
C THR A 271 18.16 -2.09 -11.13
N ARG A 272 17.71 -1.32 -12.13
CA ARG A 272 18.47 -0.19 -12.70
C ARG A 272 18.55 1.02 -11.78
N LEU A 273 17.58 1.18 -10.88
CA LEU A 273 17.58 2.28 -9.91
C LEU A 273 18.83 2.20 -9.03
N LYS A 274 19.66 3.25 -9.06
CA LYS A 274 20.86 3.37 -8.23
C LYS A 274 20.56 4.16 -6.97
N ALA A 275 21.14 3.73 -5.87
CA ALA A 275 21.09 4.47 -4.61
C ALA A 275 21.59 5.91 -4.80
N GLY A 276 20.77 6.89 -4.42
CA GLY A 276 21.08 8.32 -4.54
C GLY A 276 20.80 8.97 -5.89
N ALA A 277 20.14 8.28 -6.84
CA ALA A 277 19.80 8.83 -8.15
C ALA A 277 19.02 10.16 -8.09
N HIS A 278 18.12 10.31 -7.12
CA HIS A 278 17.32 11.53 -6.92
C HIS A 278 18.15 12.80 -6.65
N ARG A 279 19.39 12.68 -6.16
CA ARG A 279 20.26 13.85 -5.87
C ARG A 279 20.93 14.44 -7.10
N ARG A 280 20.88 13.77 -8.26
CA ARG A 280 21.54 14.24 -9.50
C ARG A 280 20.63 15.05 -10.42
N GLY A 281 19.33 15.16 -10.08
CA GLY A 281 18.34 15.91 -10.87
C GLY A 281 18.02 17.31 -10.34
N GLY A 282 18.67 17.76 -9.26
CA GLY A 282 18.56 19.13 -8.76
C GLY A 282 19.78 19.94 -9.19
N VAL A 283 19.61 20.73 -10.25
CA VAL A 283 20.41 21.94 -10.51
C VAL A 283 19.62 23.11 -9.97
#